data_AF-A0A4P6JTA4-F1
#
_entry.id   AF-A0A4P6JTA4-F1
#
_cell.length_a   1.000
_cell.length_b   1.000
_cell.length_c   1.000
_cell.angle_alpha   90.00
_cell.angle_beta   90.00
_cell.angle_gamma   90.00
#
_symmetry.space_group_name_H-M   'P 1'
#
loop_
_entity.id
_entity.type
_entity.pdbx_description
1 polymer ?
#
loop_
_entity_poly.entity_id
_entity_poly.type
_entity_poly.pdbx_seq_one_letter_code
_entity_poly.pdbx_strand_id
1 'polypeptide(L)'
;MSEILYTGLLAPGSLGELIAACDFPGTSLFLLESLPTRVVKKRDERLNLLRFAQYDKEIPFAKFTAGRIFTPDAELRWERQEKEEFRVVYCGLDQRQAVLAAHGLEDTFAAQGKHSTETKDSAKTLEARYDAKTKDYYLFGERLRSETLKEMGPGLQEGDYAELRIPRVLRYPLTEEELHEGKRYVIVSIREYRNKESGQIELFRLQGIRTWDRKKSGVQLSMTPGEIAGGL
;
A
#
# COMPACT_ATOMS: atom_id res chain seq x y z
N MET A 1 -3.60 18.62 13.50
CA MET A 1 -3.05 18.55 12.13
C MET A 1 -4.14 17.95 11.27
N SER A 2 -4.33 18.48 10.07
CA SER A 2 -5.36 18.03 9.12
C SER A 2 -4.77 17.07 8.09
N GLU A 3 -5.55 16.10 7.66
CA GLU A 3 -5.20 15.28 6.50
C GLU A 3 -5.58 15.97 5.18
N ILE A 4 -4.67 15.91 4.22
CA ILE A 4 -4.77 16.50 2.88
C ILE A 4 -4.73 15.42 1.79
N LEU A 5 -5.23 15.75 0.61
CA LEU A 5 -5.23 14.89 -0.57
C LEU A 5 -4.62 15.64 -1.77
N TYR A 6 -3.47 15.15 -2.24
CA TYR A 6 -2.77 15.73 -3.39
C TYR A 6 -2.67 14.70 -4.50
N THR A 7 -2.81 15.14 -5.76
CA THR A 7 -2.75 14.27 -6.93
C THR A 7 -2.05 14.96 -8.08
N GLY A 8 -1.39 14.20 -8.95
CA GLY A 8 -0.69 14.76 -10.11
C GLY A 8 -0.14 13.69 -11.03
N LEU A 9 0.48 14.16 -12.11
CA LEU A 9 1.27 13.33 -13.03
C LEU A 9 2.74 13.69 -12.88
N LEU A 10 3.60 12.69 -12.81
CA LEU A 10 5.05 12.85 -12.75
C LEU A 10 5.75 12.12 -13.89
N ALA A 11 6.82 12.72 -14.41
CA ALA A 11 7.74 12.00 -15.27
C ALA A 11 8.52 10.93 -14.46
N PRO A 12 9.00 9.83 -15.09
CA PRO A 12 9.75 8.78 -14.40
C PRO A 12 10.92 9.25 -13.53
N GLY A 13 11.68 10.25 -14.00
CA GLY A 13 12.82 10.79 -13.26
C GLY A 13 12.42 11.50 -11.96
N SER A 14 11.24 12.11 -11.93
CA SER A 14 10.78 12.93 -10.80
C SER A 14 10.14 12.12 -9.66
N LEU A 15 9.79 10.85 -9.89
CA LEU A 15 9.19 10.02 -8.84
C LEU A 15 10.17 9.76 -7.68
N GLY A 16 11.43 9.43 -8.00
CA GLY A 16 12.47 9.21 -6.99
C GLY A 16 12.78 10.48 -6.21
N GLU A 17 12.82 11.62 -6.90
CA GLU A 17 13.03 12.95 -6.31
C GLU A 17 11.91 13.31 -5.32
N LEU A 18 10.65 13.10 -5.71
CA LEU A 18 9.51 13.34 -4.82
C LEU A 18 9.55 12.43 -3.59
N ILE A 19 9.82 11.13 -3.76
CA ILE A 19 9.90 10.17 -2.66
C ILE A 19 11.00 10.58 -1.67
N ALA A 20 12.17 10.96 -2.17
CA ALA A 20 13.27 11.45 -1.35
C ALA A 20 12.92 12.75 -0.62
N ALA A 21 12.30 13.71 -1.32
CA ALA A 21 11.91 15.00 -0.75
C ALA A 21 10.78 14.88 0.28
N CYS A 22 9.91 13.86 0.17
CA CYS A 22 8.90 13.55 1.18
C CYS A 22 9.51 13.09 2.50
N ASP A 23 10.79 12.69 2.54
CA ASP A 23 11.50 12.29 3.76
C ASP A 23 10.69 11.31 4.62
N PHE A 24 10.32 10.17 4.01
CA PHE A 24 9.66 9.10 4.75
C PHE A 24 10.65 8.48 5.75
N PRO A 25 10.24 8.23 7.02
CA PRO A 25 11.13 7.61 8.00
C PRO A 25 11.54 6.21 7.56
N GLY A 26 12.72 5.74 7.97
CA GLY A 26 13.20 4.38 7.65
C GLY A 26 12.31 3.24 8.18
N THR A 27 11.43 3.56 9.15
CA THR A 27 10.40 2.63 9.66
C THR A 27 9.15 2.56 8.78
N SER A 28 9.06 3.38 7.73
CA SER A 28 7.97 3.32 6.77
C SER A 28 7.98 1.97 6.06
N LEU A 29 6.82 1.58 5.54
CA LEU A 29 6.68 0.39 4.74
C LEU A 29 6.44 0.79 3.29
N PHE A 30 6.83 -0.08 2.36
CA PHE A 30 6.40 0.02 0.98
C PHE A 30 5.74 -1.26 0.49
N LEU A 31 4.89 -1.10 -0.53
CA LEU A 31 4.39 -2.17 -1.38
C LEU A 31 4.67 -1.77 -2.83
N LEU A 32 5.44 -2.57 -3.55
CA LEU A 32 5.82 -2.32 -4.95
C LEU A 32 5.33 -3.46 -5.83
N GLU A 33 4.80 -3.09 -7.00
CA GLU A 33 4.25 -4.02 -7.98
C GLU A 33 4.87 -3.80 -9.36
N SER A 34 5.35 -4.86 -9.97
CA SER A 34 5.72 -4.88 -11.39
C SER A 34 4.68 -5.71 -12.14
N LEU A 35 3.98 -5.10 -13.09
CA LEU A 35 2.96 -5.75 -13.92
C LEU A 35 3.50 -5.90 -15.35
N PRO A 36 4.23 -6.98 -15.65
CA PRO A 36 4.78 -7.19 -16.97
C PRO A 36 3.67 -7.54 -17.97
N THR A 37 3.76 -6.99 -19.17
CA THR A 37 2.87 -7.31 -20.31
C THR A 37 3.22 -8.64 -20.99
N ARG A 38 4.10 -9.45 -20.37
CA ARG A 38 4.59 -10.72 -20.88
C ARG A 38 4.69 -11.77 -19.78
N VAL A 39 4.69 -13.04 -20.18
CA VAL A 39 4.95 -14.15 -19.26
C VAL A 39 6.36 -14.05 -18.69
N VAL A 40 6.45 -14.05 -17.36
CA VAL A 40 7.72 -14.00 -16.64
C VAL A 40 8.29 -15.39 -16.42
N LYS A 41 9.33 -15.70 -17.19
CA LYS A 41 10.03 -16.99 -17.09
C LYS A 41 11.22 -16.95 -16.14
N LYS A 42 11.89 -15.79 -16.03
CA LYS A 42 13.09 -15.61 -15.21
C LYS A 42 12.73 -15.55 -13.73
N ARG A 43 13.46 -16.31 -12.92
CA ARG A 43 13.22 -16.42 -11.47
C ARG A 43 13.36 -15.10 -10.75
N ASP A 44 14.46 -14.39 -10.95
CA ASP A 44 14.72 -13.13 -10.25
C ASP A 44 13.67 -12.07 -10.61
N GLU A 45 13.13 -12.12 -11.82
CA GLU A 45 12.03 -11.26 -12.23
C GLU A 45 10.73 -11.60 -11.48
N ARG A 46 10.42 -12.90 -11.29
CA ARG A 46 9.25 -13.32 -10.49
C ARG A 46 9.29 -12.83 -9.05
N LEU A 47 10.47 -12.88 -8.42
CA LEU A 47 10.67 -12.43 -7.04
C LEU A 47 10.53 -10.90 -6.88
N ASN A 48 10.60 -10.15 -7.98
CA ASN A 48 10.46 -8.70 -7.99
C ASN A 48 9.09 -8.22 -8.51
N LEU A 49 8.14 -9.13 -8.76
CA LEU A 49 6.78 -8.76 -9.18
C LEU A 49 5.98 -8.08 -8.07
N LEU A 50 6.19 -8.50 -6.83
CA LEU A 50 5.51 -7.97 -5.66
C LEU A 50 6.53 -7.90 -4.53
N ARG A 51 6.77 -6.70 -4.00
CA ARG A 51 7.70 -6.50 -2.89
C ARG A 51 7.01 -5.73 -1.78
N PHE A 52 6.93 -6.33 -0.61
CA PHE A 52 6.46 -5.67 0.59
C PHE A 52 7.60 -5.69 1.61
N ALA A 53 8.18 -4.53 1.93
CA ALA A 53 9.28 -4.43 2.87
C ALA A 53 9.31 -3.10 3.62
N GLN A 54 10.29 -2.95 4.51
CA GLN A 54 10.65 -1.65 5.09
C GLN A 54 11.26 -0.73 4.04
N TYR A 55 11.02 0.57 4.20
CA TYR A 55 11.47 1.61 3.28
C TYR A 55 12.99 1.68 3.20
N ASP A 56 13.47 1.61 1.95
CA ASP A 56 14.87 1.74 1.59
C ASP A 56 14.97 2.75 0.45
N LYS A 57 15.69 3.84 0.72
CA LYS A 57 15.91 4.96 -0.20
C LYS A 57 16.73 4.57 -1.43
N GLU A 58 17.48 3.47 -1.38
CA GLU A 58 18.31 3.00 -2.49
C GLU A 58 17.48 2.24 -3.54
N ILE A 59 16.19 2.01 -3.29
CA ILE A 59 15.32 1.30 -4.22
C ILE A 59 15.02 2.18 -5.43
N PRO A 60 15.20 1.66 -6.66
CA PRO A 60 14.86 2.37 -7.89
C PRO A 60 13.34 2.32 -8.15
N PHE A 61 12.55 3.08 -7.39
CA PHE A 61 11.07 3.04 -7.41
C PHE A 61 10.45 3.20 -8.80
N ALA A 62 11.06 4.00 -9.68
CA ALA A 62 10.60 4.20 -11.05
C ALA A 62 10.63 2.93 -11.92
N LYS A 63 11.31 1.85 -11.52
CA LYS A 63 11.30 0.56 -12.22
C LYS A 63 10.01 -0.23 -12.03
N PHE A 64 9.20 0.10 -11.03
CA PHE A 64 7.96 -0.60 -10.73
C PHE A 64 6.79 0.03 -11.48
N THR A 65 5.77 -0.77 -11.80
CA THR A 65 4.55 -0.31 -12.46
C THR A 65 3.69 0.48 -11.48
N ALA A 66 3.56 -0.01 -10.26
CA ALA A 66 2.83 0.67 -9.20
C ALA A 66 3.58 0.54 -7.88
N GLY A 67 3.28 1.42 -6.96
CA GLY A 67 3.84 1.31 -5.62
C GLY A 67 3.20 2.25 -4.63
N ARG A 68 3.49 1.98 -3.37
CA ARG A 68 2.99 2.72 -2.21
C ARG A 68 4.10 2.79 -1.18
N ILE A 69 4.30 3.94 -0.55
CA ILE A 69 5.07 4.11 0.68
C ILE A 69 4.12 4.68 1.72
N PHE A 70 4.08 4.09 2.91
CA PHE A 70 3.11 4.46 3.92
C PHE A 70 3.64 4.35 5.34
N THR A 71 3.00 5.15 6.20
CA THR A 71 3.18 5.29 7.64
C THR A 71 1.79 5.37 8.29
N PRO A 72 1.68 5.36 9.64
CA PRO A 72 0.40 5.55 10.30
C PRO A 72 -0.34 6.83 9.88
N ASP A 73 0.41 7.85 9.45
CA ASP A 73 -0.08 9.21 9.25
C ASP A 73 -0.08 9.67 7.78
N ALA A 74 0.52 8.92 6.87
CA ALA A 74 0.59 9.28 5.45
C ALA A 74 0.82 8.08 4.53
N GLU A 75 0.31 8.17 3.30
CA GLU A 75 0.61 7.30 2.17
C GLU A 75 0.90 8.14 0.93
N LEU A 76 1.96 7.77 0.20
CA LEU A 76 2.20 8.15 -1.18
C LEU A 76 2.02 6.92 -2.07
N ARG A 77 1.09 6.98 -3.02
CA ARG A 77 0.82 5.93 -4.01
C ARG A 77 1.12 6.43 -5.40
N TRP A 78 1.64 5.55 -6.26
CA TRP A 78 1.81 5.82 -7.68
C TRP A 78 1.42 4.63 -8.54
N GLU A 79 1.02 4.93 -9.78
CA GLU A 79 0.75 3.95 -10.83
C GLU A 79 1.15 4.51 -12.19
N ARG A 80 1.95 3.73 -12.92
CA ARG A 80 2.42 4.04 -14.27
C ARG A 80 1.25 4.06 -15.25
N GLN A 81 1.20 5.11 -16.07
CA GLN A 81 0.21 5.33 -17.12
C GLN A 81 0.83 4.96 -18.49
N GLU A 82 0.01 4.97 -19.56
CA GLU A 82 0.43 4.56 -20.91
C GLU A 82 1.60 5.37 -21.50
N LYS A 83 1.78 6.63 -21.08
CA LYS A 83 2.84 7.53 -21.56
C LYS A 83 4.12 7.48 -20.72
N GLU A 84 4.34 6.41 -19.97
CA GLU A 84 5.42 6.28 -18.97
C GLU A 84 5.36 7.27 -17.81
N GLU A 85 4.37 8.17 -17.77
CA GLU A 85 4.12 9.05 -16.62
C GLU A 85 3.55 8.25 -15.44
N PHE A 86 3.77 8.74 -14.23
CA PHE A 86 3.17 8.20 -13.01
C PHE A 86 2.03 9.07 -12.55
N ARG A 87 0.85 8.49 -12.40
CA ARG A 87 -0.22 9.12 -11.60
C ARG A 87 0.13 8.92 -10.14
N VAL A 88 0.30 10.02 -9.41
CA VAL A 88 0.68 10.03 -8.00
C VAL A 88 -0.46 10.56 -7.17
N VAL A 89 -0.70 9.93 -6.02
CA VAL A 89 -1.68 10.35 -5.01
C VAL A 89 -1.00 10.34 -3.65
N TYR A 90 -1.04 11.46 -2.94
CA TYR A 90 -0.65 11.58 -1.55
C TYR A 90 -1.89 11.77 -0.68
N CYS A 91 -2.00 11.00 0.39
CA CYS A 91 -3.04 11.12 1.41
C CYS A 91 -2.42 11.01 2.80
N GLY A 92 -2.55 12.05 3.61
CA GLY A 92 -1.94 12.08 4.95
C GLY A 92 -1.85 13.48 5.53
N LEU A 93 -1.09 13.63 6.62
CA LEU A 93 -0.90 14.93 7.27
C LEU A 93 -0.30 15.99 6.33
N ASP A 94 -0.67 17.24 6.59
CA ASP A 94 -0.28 18.46 5.83
C ASP A 94 1.21 18.82 5.83
N GLN A 95 2.03 18.16 6.65
CA GLN A 95 3.47 18.45 6.80
C GLN A 95 4.27 18.41 5.48
N ARG A 96 3.80 17.65 4.47
CA ARG A 96 4.46 17.49 3.17
C ARG A 96 3.89 18.40 2.08
N GLN A 97 2.93 19.26 2.39
CA GLN A 97 2.22 20.08 1.40
C GLN A 97 3.17 20.89 0.49
N ALA A 98 4.16 21.56 1.07
CA ALA A 98 5.10 22.38 0.30
C ALA A 98 5.92 21.54 -0.69
N VAL A 99 6.36 20.34 -0.27
CA VAL A 99 7.12 19.41 -1.13
C VAL A 99 6.24 18.88 -2.26
N LEU A 100 5.00 18.51 -1.97
CA LEU A 100 4.05 18.00 -2.97
C LEU A 100 3.77 19.07 -4.03
N ALA A 101 3.48 20.30 -3.61
CA ALA A 101 3.24 21.42 -4.50
C ALA A 101 4.48 21.78 -5.35
N ALA A 102 5.68 21.72 -4.76
CA ALA A 102 6.94 21.97 -5.48
C ALA A 102 7.19 20.95 -6.62
N HIS A 103 6.63 19.75 -6.52
CA HIS A 103 6.67 18.72 -7.58
C HIS A 103 5.46 18.78 -8.52
N GLY A 104 4.66 19.85 -8.45
CA GLY A 104 3.51 20.04 -9.33
C GLY A 104 2.30 19.17 -9.01
N LEU A 105 2.23 18.57 -7.81
CA LEU A 105 1.01 17.90 -7.35
C LEU A 105 0.02 18.97 -6.88
N GLU A 106 -1.24 18.77 -7.23
CA GLU A 106 -2.31 19.71 -6.92
C GLU A 106 -3.16 19.21 -5.74
N ASP A 107 -3.60 20.16 -4.92
CA ASP A 107 -4.63 19.92 -3.92
C ASP A 107 -5.94 19.54 -4.61
N THR A 108 -6.41 18.31 -4.36
CA THR A 108 -7.58 17.76 -5.05
C THR A 108 -8.85 18.55 -4.71
N PHE A 109 -8.94 19.12 -3.51
CA PHE A 109 -10.09 19.92 -3.08
C PHE A 109 -10.04 21.33 -3.67
N ALA A 110 -8.85 21.94 -3.73
CA ALA A 110 -8.69 23.25 -4.36
C ALA A 110 -8.98 23.22 -5.86
N ALA A 111 -8.63 22.13 -6.55
CA ALA A 111 -8.91 21.96 -7.98
C ALA A 111 -10.42 21.90 -8.29
N GLN A 112 -11.20 21.25 -7.41
CA GLN A 112 -12.67 21.13 -7.56
C GLN A 112 -13.42 22.43 -7.18
N GLY A 113 -12.83 23.26 -6.31
CA GLY A 113 -13.44 24.49 -5.78
C GLY A 113 -13.36 25.73 -6.68
N LYS A 114 -12.75 25.67 -7.88
CA LYS A 114 -12.69 26.84 -8.80
C LYS A 114 -14.07 27.32 -9.29
N HIS A 115 -15.15 26.60 -8.98
CA HIS A 115 -16.52 26.95 -9.34
C HIS A 115 -17.47 27.19 -8.16
N SER A 116 -17.05 27.12 -6.89
CA SER A 116 -17.93 27.41 -5.74
C SER A 116 -17.44 28.60 -4.91
N THR A 117 -18.36 29.53 -4.65
CA THR A 117 -18.14 30.79 -3.91
C THR A 117 -18.24 30.63 -2.38
N GLU A 118 -18.30 29.40 -1.86
CA GLU A 118 -18.48 29.15 -0.44
C GLU A 118 -17.16 29.10 0.34
N THR A 119 -17.25 29.62 1.57
CA THR A 119 -16.21 29.90 2.57
C THR A 119 -14.94 29.03 2.52
N LYS A 120 -13.81 29.68 2.24
CA LYS A 120 -12.52 29.12 1.77
C LYS A 120 -11.70 28.23 2.73
N ASP A 121 -12.07 28.06 3.99
CA ASP A 121 -11.14 27.50 4.99
C ASP A 121 -11.56 26.16 5.63
N SER A 122 -12.85 25.81 5.68
CA SER A 122 -13.28 24.53 6.27
C SER A 122 -13.37 23.36 5.28
N ALA A 123 -13.43 23.63 3.97
CA ALA A 123 -13.63 22.58 2.94
C ALA A 123 -12.34 21.90 2.43
N LYS A 124 -11.18 22.26 2.97
CA LYS A 124 -9.87 21.81 2.45
C LYS A 124 -9.32 20.54 3.09
N THR A 125 -9.95 20.03 4.15
CA THR A 125 -9.43 18.86 4.87
C THR A 125 -10.29 17.62 4.63
N LEU A 126 -9.69 16.44 4.72
CA LEU A 126 -10.41 15.18 4.54
C LEU A 126 -11.51 15.00 5.60
N GLU A 127 -11.30 15.46 6.83
CA GLU A 127 -12.24 15.32 7.94
C GLU A 127 -13.51 16.15 7.74
N ALA A 128 -13.42 17.26 7.00
CA ALA A 128 -14.59 18.05 6.64
C ALA A 128 -15.51 17.29 5.69
N ARG A 129 -14.94 16.59 4.70
CA ARG A 129 -15.68 15.91 3.62
C ARG A 129 -16.06 14.45 3.93
N TYR A 130 -15.27 13.77 4.75
CA TYR A 130 -15.37 12.33 4.97
C TYR A 130 -15.56 11.94 6.43
N ASP A 131 -16.29 10.85 6.67
CA ASP A 131 -16.21 10.08 7.91
C ASP A 131 -15.04 9.09 7.78
N ALA A 132 -14.00 9.28 8.60
CA ALA A 132 -12.79 8.48 8.52
C ALA A 132 -12.81 7.37 9.58
N LYS A 133 -12.61 6.12 9.16
CA LYS A 133 -12.56 4.95 10.05
C LYS A 133 -11.40 4.05 9.71
N THR A 134 -10.70 3.58 10.74
CA THR A 134 -9.69 2.54 10.59
C THR A 134 -10.34 1.17 10.64
N LYS A 135 -9.99 0.31 9.70
CA LYS A 135 -10.37 -1.09 9.67
C LYS A 135 -9.16 -1.98 9.45
N ASP A 136 -9.26 -3.16 10.04
CA ASP A 136 -8.23 -4.18 9.97
C ASP A 136 -8.65 -5.29 9.01
N TYR A 137 -7.78 -5.57 8.05
CA TYR A 137 -7.97 -6.61 7.05
C TYR A 137 -6.90 -7.66 7.20
N TYR A 138 -7.30 -8.93 7.15
CA TYR A 138 -6.37 -10.04 7.11
C TYR A 138 -5.79 -10.15 5.70
N LEU A 139 -4.46 -10.06 5.58
CA LEU A 139 -3.79 -10.51 4.36
C LEU A 139 -3.56 -12.02 4.47
N PHE A 140 -4.27 -12.77 3.63
CA PHE A 140 -4.12 -14.21 3.52
C PHE A 140 -3.15 -14.55 2.39
N GLY A 141 -2.05 -15.20 2.74
CA GLY A 141 -1.23 -15.97 1.82
C GLY A 141 -1.03 -17.37 2.39
N GLU A 142 -0.82 -18.37 1.54
CA GLU A 142 -0.43 -19.70 1.99
C GLU A 142 1.09 -19.74 2.18
N ARG A 143 1.54 -20.00 3.41
CA ARG A 143 2.97 -20.19 3.69
C ARG A 143 3.47 -21.42 2.94
N LEU A 144 4.50 -21.24 2.13
CA LEU A 144 5.13 -22.31 1.38
C LEU A 144 5.83 -23.27 2.34
N ARG A 145 5.47 -24.55 2.27
CA ARG A 145 6.10 -25.63 3.03
C ARG A 145 7.20 -26.30 2.22
N SER A 146 8.08 -27.03 2.89
CA SER A 146 9.19 -27.79 2.29
C SER A 146 8.75 -28.68 1.12
N GLU A 147 7.53 -29.24 1.15
CA GLU A 147 6.99 -30.01 0.03
C GLU A 147 6.63 -29.11 -1.15
N THR A 148 5.87 -28.04 -0.94
CA THR A 148 5.43 -27.07 -1.96
C THR A 148 6.61 -26.30 -2.58
N LEU A 149 7.64 -26.02 -1.78
CA LEU A 149 8.87 -25.36 -2.23
C LEU A 149 9.58 -26.15 -3.34
N LYS A 150 9.52 -27.50 -3.30
CA LYS A 150 10.11 -28.35 -4.35
C LYS A 150 9.37 -28.23 -5.69
N GLU A 151 8.06 -28.05 -5.65
CA GLU A 151 7.21 -27.92 -6.83
C GLU A 151 7.30 -26.52 -7.47
N MET A 152 7.51 -25.49 -6.65
CA MET A 152 7.61 -24.10 -7.12
C MET A 152 9.01 -23.70 -7.62
N GLY A 153 10.00 -24.60 -7.44
CA GLY A 153 11.36 -24.46 -7.94
C GLY A 153 12.35 -23.88 -6.93
N PRO A 154 13.65 -23.90 -7.26
CA PRO A 154 14.72 -23.61 -6.31
C PRO A 154 14.70 -22.15 -5.79
N GLY A 155 14.99 -22.02 -4.48
CA GLY A 155 15.35 -20.80 -3.75
C GLY A 155 14.21 -19.81 -3.43
N LEU A 156 13.02 -20.38 -3.27
CA LEU A 156 12.07 -19.94 -2.25
C LEU A 156 12.57 -20.43 -0.88
N GLN A 157 12.27 -19.67 0.17
CA GLN A 157 12.66 -20.01 1.54
C GLN A 157 11.43 -20.39 2.35
N GLU A 158 11.63 -21.23 3.36
CA GLU A 158 10.59 -21.52 4.32
C GLU A 158 10.18 -20.22 5.03
N GLY A 159 8.91 -19.81 4.86
CA GLY A 159 8.43 -18.51 5.32
C GLY A 159 7.93 -17.58 4.20
N ASP A 160 8.20 -17.89 2.93
CA ASP A 160 7.57 -17.23 1.78
C ASP A 160 6.06 -17.54 1.72
N TYR A 161 5.23 -16.57 1.30
CA TYR A 161 3.79 -16.77 1.12
C TYR A 161 3.42 -16.76 -0.36
N ALA A 162 2.51 -17.64 -0.79
CA ALA A 162 1.85 -17.52 -2.09
C ALA A 162 0.45 -16.92 -1.91
N GLU A 163 0.14 -15.89 -2.71
CA GLU A 163 -1.23 -15.38 -2.80
C GLU A 163 -2.14 -16.44 -3.43
N LEU A 164 -3.28 -16.74 -2.80
CA LEU A 164 -4.13 -17.88 -3.13
C LEU A 164 -4.86 -17.77 -4.48
N ARG A 165 -4.96 -16.56 -5.06
CA ARG A 165 -5.74 -16.29 -6.29
C ARG A 165 -4.90 -16.03 -7.53
N ILE A 166 -3.65 -15.61 -7.35
CA ILE A 166 -2.66 -15.40 -8.41
C ILE A 166 -1.35 -15.89 -7.82
N PRO A 167 -0.56 -16.77 -8.46
CA PRO A 167 0.68 -17.30 -7.89
C PRO A 167 1.76 -16.19 -7.84
N ARG A 168 1.59 -15.23 -6.95
CA ARG A 168 2.53 -14.18 -6.59
C ARG A 168 3.11 -14.56 -5.24
N VAL A 169 4.43 -14.56 -5.17
CA VAL A 169 5.14 -14.77 -3.90
C VAL A 169 5.12 -13.44 -3.16
N LEU A 170 4.47 -13.40 -2.01
CA LEU A 170 4.43 -12.27 -1.10
C LEU A 170 5.33 -12.58 0.10
N ARG A 171 6.25 -11.66 0.39
CA ARG A 171 7.04 -11.70 1.63
C ARG A 171 6.52 -10.59 2.51
N TYR A 172 5.96 -10.94 3.66
CA TYR A 172 5.61 -9.94 4.66
C TYR A 172 6.87 -9.45 5.37
N PRO A 173 6.98 -8.15 5.72
CA PRO A 173 8.10 -7.64 6.51
C PRO A 173 7.93 -8.00 7.99
N LEU A 174 7.99 -9.30 8.29
CA LEU A 174 8.04 -9.82 9.65
C LEU A 174 9.50 -9.88 10.11
N THR A 175 9.71 -9.62 11.39
CA THR A 175 11.01 -9.82 12.03
C THR A 175 11.35 -11.32 12.13
N GLU A 176 12.63 -11.66 12.25
CA GLU A 176 13.05 -13.05 12.46
C GLU A 176 12.39 -13.66 13.70
N GLU A 177 12.25 -12.88 14.77
CA GLU A 177 11.58 -13.28 16.01
C GLU A 177 10.11 -13.64 15.76
N GLU A 178 9.36 -12.79 15.04
CA GLU A 178 7.97 -13.07 14.67
C GLU A 178 7.81 -14.32 13.79
N LEU A 179 8.78 -14.56 12.90
CA LEU A 179 8.82 -15.78 12.09
C LEU A 179 9.09 -17.03 12.95
N HIS A 180 9.99 -16.94 13.93
CA HIS A 180 10.31 -18.03 14.87
C HIS A 180 9.13 -18.33 15.82
N GLU A 181 8.39 -17.32 16.25
CA GLU A 181 7.14 -17.48 17.01
C GLU A 181 6.01 -18.11 16.19
N GLY A 182 6.23 -18.35 14.89
CA GLY A 182 5.25 -18.94 14.00
C GLY A 182 4.08 -18.01 13.73
N LYS A 183 4.29 -16.68 13.73
CA LYS A 183 3.27 -15.73 13.26
C LYS A 183 3.08 -15.95 11.75
N ARG A 184 1.84 -16.28 11.35
CA ARG A 184 1.52 -16.69 9.97
C ARG A 184 0.67 -15.69 9.21
N TYR A 185 0.13 -14.69 9.89
CA TYR A 185 -0.86 -13.82 9.31
C TYR A 185 -0.54 -12.39 9.69
N VAL A 186 -0.69 -11.53 8.70
CA VAL A 186 -0.51 -10.09 8.85
C VAL A 186 -1.88 -9.44 8.74
N ILE A 187 -2.14 -8.54 9.68
CA ILE A 187 -3.27 -7.63 9.61
C ILE A 187 -2.74 -6.33 9.02
N VAL A 188 -3.42 -5.84 8.00
CA VAL A 188 -3.22 -4.52 7.45
C VAL A 188 -4.27 -3.59 8.02
N SER A 189 -3.83 -2.47 8.58
CA SER A 189 -4.72 -1.40 9.01
C SER A 189 -4.90 -0.41 7.87
N ILE A 190 -6.15 -0.19 7.48
CA ILE A 190 -6.56 0.71 6.40
C ILE A 190 -7.44 1.80 6.99
N ARG A 191 -7.13 3.06 6.70
CA ARG A 191 -8.01 4.19 6.98
C ARG A 191 -8.93 4.40 5.77
N GLU A 192 -10.20 4.08 5.95
CA GLU A 192 -11.26 4.33 4.97
C GLU A 192 -11.80 5.75 5.15
N TYR A 193 -12.02 6.47 4.05
CA TYR A 193 -12.69 7.76 4.00
C TYR A 193 -14.03 7.59 3.30
N ARG A 194 -15.11 7.69 4.08
CA ARG A 194 -16.49 7.49 3.62
C ARG A 194 -17.16 8.81 3.37
N ASN A 195 -17.76 8.97 2.20
CA ASN A 195 -18.57 10.14 1.89
C ASN A 195 -19.70 10.23 2.93
N LYS A 196 -19.85 11.39 3.58
CA LYS A 196 -20.81 11.57 4.69
C LYS A 196 -22.27 11.43 4.26
N GLU A 197 -22.57 11.73 3.01
CA GLU A 197 -23.93 11.66 2.46
C GLU A 197 -24.24 10.25 1.95
N SER A 198 -23.37 9.68 1.13
CA SER A 198 -23.63 8.39 0.49
C SER A 198 -23.22 7.17 1.33
N GLY A 199 -22.36 7.35 2.34
CA GLY A 199 -21.75 6.28 3.12
C GLY A 199 -20.74 5.40 2.36
N GLN A 200 -20.55 5.65 1.07
CA GLN A 200 -19.63 4.91 0.21
C GLN A 200 -18.17 5.27 0.53
N ILE A 201 -17.28 4.28 0.40
CA ILE A 201 -15.83 4.51 0.51
C ILE A 201 -15.37 5.14 -0.80
N GLU A 202 -14.87 6.38 -0.75
CA GLU A 202 -14.32 7.07 -1.93
C GLU A 202 -12.78 7.06 -1.96
N LEU A 203 -12.16 6.95 -0.79
CA LEU A 203 -10.72 6.94 -0.63
C LEU A 203 -10.34 6.00 0.51
N PHE A 204 -9.15 5.43 0.44
CA PHE A 204 -8.54 4.73 1.56
C PHE A 204 -7.03 4.92 1.53
N ARG A 205 -6.39 4.81 2.70
CA ARG A 205 -4.93 4.71 2.80
C ARG A 205 -4.45 3.61 3.72
N LEU A 206 -3.29 3.05 3.40
CA LEU A 206 -2.58 2.12 4.29
C LEU A 206 -2.02 2.89 5.49
N GLN A 207 -2.18 2.34 6.70
CA GLN A 207 -1.61 2.91 7.92
C GLN A 207 -0.44 2.08 8.45
N GLY A 208 -0.46 0.78 8.24
CA GLY A 208 0.55 -0.09 8.81
C GLY A 208 0.15 -1.54 8.73
N ILE A 209 1.04 -2.37 9.27
CA ILE A 209 0.78 -3.79 9.46
C ILE A 209 1.08 -4.20 10.88
N ARG A 210 0.44 -5.29 11.31
CA ARG A 210 0.73 -5.94 12.59
C ARG A 210 0.61 -7.45 12.43
N THR A 211 1.35 -8.19 13.22
CA THR A 211 1.19 -9.64 13.30
C THR A 211 -0.12 -10.00 13.98
N TRP A 212 -0.78 -11.04 13.47
CA TRP A 212 -1.94 -11.61 14.15
C TRP A 212 -1.50 -12.63 15.19
N ASP A 213 -1.98 -12.46 16.41
CA ASP A 213 -1.75 -13.39 17.51
C ASP A 213 -3.01 -14.20 17.80
N ARG A 214 -3.04 -15.44 17.29
CA ARG A 214 -4.13 -16.39 17.48
C ARG A 214 -4.45 -16.64 18.96
N LYS A 215 -3.46 -16.60 19.85
CA LYS A 215 -3.66 -16.86 21.28
C LYS A 215 -4.39 -15.70 21.97
N LYS A 216 -4.17 -14.47 21.50
CA LYS A 216 -4.78 -13.27 22.05
C LYS A 216 -6.14 -12.93 21.43
N SER A 217 -6.40 -13.39 20.20
CA SER A 217 -7.61 -12.97 19.49
C SER A 217 -8.91 -13.54 20.07
N GLY A 218 -8.87 -14.66 20.81
CA GLY A 218 -10.07 -15.35 21.31
C GLY A 218 -11.02 -15.89 20.22
N VAL A 219 -10.84 -15.44 18.96
CA VAL A 219 -11.54 -15.90 17.77
C VAL A 219 -11.00 -17.26 17.36
N GLN A 220 -11.81 -18.29 17.53
CA GLN A 220 -11.61 -19.59 16.93
C GLN A 220 -12.05 -19.49 15.46
N LEU A 221 -11.11 -19.18 14.55
CA LEU A 221 -11.37 -19.27 13.11
C LEU A 221 -11.59 -20.74 12.75
N SER A 222 -12.85 -21.20 12.78
CA SER A 222 -13.26 -22.48 12.21
C SER A 222 -13.43 -22.31 10.71
N MET A 223 -12.33 -22.14 9.98
CA MET A 223 -12.38 -22.06 8.53
C MET A 223 -12.10 -23.43 7.94
N THR A 224 -13.15 -24.05 7.40
CA THR A 224 -13.05 -25.16 6.46
C THR A 224 -12.42 -24.65 5.17
N PRO A 225 -11.58 -25.44 4.46
CA PRO A 225 -10.84 -25.00 3.26
C PRO A 225 -11.65 -24.58 2.01
N GLY A 226 -12.87 -24.03 2.11
CA GLY A 226 -13.75 -23.79 0.95
C GLY A 226 -14.47 -22.43 0.87
N GLU A 227 -14.43 -21.58 1.89
CA GLU A 227 -15.28 -20.35 1.92
C GLU A 227 -14.61 -19.08 1.34
N ILE A 228 -13.48 -19.21 0.64
CA ILE A 228 -12.70 -18.06 0.17
C ILE A 228 -13.20 -17.57 -1.19
N ALA A 229 -14.42 -17.03 -1.24
CA ALA A 229 -14.86 -16.21 -2.35
C ALA A 229 -15.86 -15.10 -1.98
N GLY A 230 -15.34 -13.91 -1.67
CA GLY A 230 -16.14 -12.68 -1.74
C GLY A 230 -15.49 -11.49 -1.08
N GLY A 231 -15.11 -10.48 -1.88
CA GLY A 231 -14.99 -9.10 -1.40
C GLY A 231 -13.59 -8.52 -1.26
N LEU A 232 -12.82 -8.53 -2.34
CA LEU A 232 -11.96 -7.40 -2.74
C LEU A 232 -12.08 -7.25 -4.25
#